data_AF-A0A8J5P8R9-F1
#
_entry.id   AF-A0A8J5P8R9-F1
#
_cell.length_a   1.000
_cell.length_b   1.000
_cell.length_c   1.000
_cell.angle_alpha   90.00
_cell.angle_beta   90.00
_cell.angle_gamma   90.00
#
_symmetry.space_group_name_H-M   'P 1'
#
loop_
_entity.id
_entity.type
_entity.pdbx_description
1 polymer ?
#
loop_
_entity_poly.entity_id
_entity_poly.type
_entity_poly.pdbx_seq_one_letter_code
_entity_poly.pdbx_strand_id
1 'polypeptide(L)'
;MGSLTIAKFCSSMPVNGTNYWWTVALAPLSISRPLSFIAGMASIMNAITSIASFSWASSSSICTTIGLFTGWVPANPIIFAVAIVTCAAWFFTVSVMMDKASLVFIALVTETLVLVSSACFVIGLPVAQRTQGIPFTSVATVFGDYTNYSDWGKLVTVPFTFFCTTWVITGWNTPSAMAEENHNARIAAPRSIINTYCLQAGMGMLFCTLLAFCILEIEAVASDSTGYAAFTLLIYHRGLKFAGAFLPIIFLNTSIGGAGRSCS
;
A
#
# COMPACT_ATOMS: atom_id res chain seq x y z
N MET A 1 16.09 6.54 -5.19
CA MET A 1 17.24 6.19 -4.33
C MET A 1 17.02 4.77 -3.81
N GLY A 2 18.02 3.88 -3.88
CA GLY A 2 17.84 2.48 -3.45
C GLY A 2 17.83 2.33 -1.93
N SER A 3 17.14 1.30 -1.42
CA SER A 3 17.01 0.99 0.02
C SER A 3 18.37 0.85 0.72
N LEU A 4 19.36 0.27 0.04
CA LEU A 4 20.74 0.13 0.54
C LEU A 4 21.45 1.47 0.75
N THR A 5 21.21 2.47 -0.12
CA THR A 5 21.82 3.80 0.02
C THR A 5 21.25 4.52 1.23
N ILE A 6 19.93 4.46 1.42
CA ILE A 6 19.28 5.07 2.59
C ILE A 6 19.69 4.34 3.88
N ALA A 7 19.77 3.01 3.86
CA ALA A 7 20.26 2.24 5.00
C ALA A 7 21.68 2.65 5.40
N LYS A 8 22.59 2.87 4.44
CA LYS A 8 23.93 3.40 4.72
C LYS A 8 23.88 4.77 5.37
N PHE A 9 23.04 5.69 4.87
CA PHE A 9 22.88 7.03 5.43
C PHE A 9 22.32 7.00 6.86
N CYS A 10 21.28 6.19 7.13
CA CYS A 10 20.76 6.00 8.48
C CYS A 10 21.82 5.44 9.45
N SER A 11 22.68 4.53 8.98
CA SER A 11 23.73 3.95 9.81
C SER A 11 24.85 4.95 10.13
N SER A 12 25.26 5.75 9.14
CA SER A 12 26.28 6.78 9.33
C SER A 12 25.77 7.97 10.14
N MET A 13 24.54 8.39 9.90
CA MET A 13 23.93 9.65 10.36
C MET A 13 22.46 9.43 10.75
N PRO A 14 22.18 8.85 11.94
CA PRO A 14 20.83 8.61 12.42
C PRO A 14 20.22 9.92 12.95
N VAL A 15 19.62 10.70 12.07
CA VAL A 15 18.93 11.96 12.41
C VAL A 15 17.50 11.92 11.88
N ASN A 16 16.56 12.50 12.63
CA ASN A 16 15.15 12.54 12.28
C ASN A 16 14.93 13.38 11.00
N GLY A 17 15.81 14.36 10.75
CA GLY A 17 15.78 15.19 9.55
C GLY A 17 16.00 14.48 8.21
N THR A 18 16.32 13.18 8.22
CA THR A 18 16.28 12.27 7.07
C THR A 18 16.73 12.94 5.75
N ASN A 19 15.84 13.06 4.75
CA ASN A 19 16.17 13.46 3.39
C ASN A 19 16.67 14.89 3.27
N TYR A 20 16.07 15.85 3.97
CA TYR A 20 16.48 17.26 3.85
C TYR A 20 17.82 17.50 4.54
N TRP A 21 18.07 16.84 5.67
CA TRP A 21 19.33 16.95 6.40
C TRP A 21 20.48 16.25 5.68
N TRP A 22 20.27 15.02 5.20
CA TRP A 22 21.29 14.31 4.41
C TRP A 22 21.64 15.06 3.12
N THR A 23 20.67 15.75 2.53
CA THR A 23 20.91 16.61 1.36
C THR A 23 21.86 17.75 1.69
N VAL A 24 21.73 18.41 2.86
CA VAL A 24 22.68 19.45 3.28
C VAL A 24 24.06 18.87 3.57
N ALA A 25 24.11 17.71 4.23
CA ALA A 25 25.35 17.09 4.67
C ALA A 25 26.20 16.54 3.51
N LEU A 26 25.56 16.11 2.41
CA LEU A 26 26.24 15.48 1.27
C LEU A 26 26.42 16.41 0.07
N ALA A 27 25.60 17.47 -0.07
CA ALA A 27 25.70 18.40 -1.18
C ALA A 27 26.79 19.46 -0.95
N PRO A 28 27.42 19.98 -2.02
CA PRO A 28 28.38 21.08 -1.91
C PRO A 28 27.73 22.35 -1.35
N LEU A 29 28.50 23.12 -0.57
CA LEU A 29 28.03 24.29 0.20
C LEU A 29 27.30 25.35 -0.64
N SER A 30 27.60 25.44 -1.94
CA SER A 30 26.97 26.40 -2.86
C SER A 30 25.52 26.07 -3.22
N ILE A 31 25.14 24.79 -3.22
CA ILE A 31 23.79 24.32 -3.62
C ILE A 31 23.05 23.59 -2.50
N SER A 32 23.68 23.38 -1.34
CA SER A 32 23.12 22.59 -0.25
C SER A 32 21.78 23.13 0.29
N ARG A 33 21.66 24.46 0.44
CA ARG A 33 20.45 25.14 0.93
C ARG A 33 19.25 24.98 -0.03
N PRO A 34 19.34 25.37 -1.32
CA PRO A 34 18.20 25.19 -2.23
C PRO A 34 17.84 23.72 -2.44
N LEU A 35 18.82 22.82 -2.48
CA LEU A 35 18.57 21.39 -2.69
C LEU A 35 17.86 20.75 -1.47
N SER A 36 18.24 21.14 -0.26
CA SER A 36 17.57 20.71 0.98
C SER A 36 16.13 21.21 1.06
N PHE A 37 15.88 22.46 0.66
CA PHE A 37 14.51 22.99 0.58
C PHE A 37 13.65 22.17 -0.38
N ILE A 38 14.15 21.86 -1.58
CA ILE A 38 13.43 21.03 -2.56
C ILE A 38 13.19 19.62 -2.00
N ALA A 39 14.18 19.01 -1.36
CA ALA A 39 14.04 17.69 -0.73
C ALA A 39 13.00 17.67 0.40
N GLY A 40 12.95 18.74 1.21
CA GLY A 40 11.94 18.93 2.25
C GLY A 40 10.53 19.07 1.67
N MET A 41 10.36 19.95 0.68
CA MET A 41 9.07 20.16 0.01
C MET A 41 8.57 18.89 -0.68
N ALA A 42 9.45 18.16 -1.36
CA ALA A 42 9.10 16.87 -1.98
C ALA A 42 8.62 15.84 -0.93
N SER A 43 9.25 15.83 0.24
CA SER A 43 8.85 14.92 1.34
C SER A 43 7.46 15.28 1.89
N ILE A 44 7.17 16.58 2.06
CA ILE A 44 5.85 17.06 2.49
C ILE A 44 4.78 16.73 1.46
N MET A 45 5.05 16.98 0.17
CA MET A 45 4.12 16.63 -0.91
C MET A 45 3.84 15.12 -0.95
N ASN A 46 4.87 14.29 -0.76
CA ASN A 46 4.70 12.85 -0.70
C ASN A 46 3.80 12.43 0.49
N ALA A 47 3.99 13.02 1.67
CA ALA A 47 3.17 12.74 2.84
C ALA A 47 1.69 13.11 2.61
N ILE A 48 1.41 14.31 2.10
CA ILE A 48 0.04 14.77 1.81
C ILE A 48 -0.63 13.87 0.77
N THR A 49 0.09 13.54 -0.31
CA THR A 49 -0.41 12.67 -1.39
C THR A 49 -0.68 11.26 -0.87
N SER A 50 0.17 10.75 0.03
CA SER A 50 -0.03 9.46 0.69
C SER A 50 -1.31 9.43 1.52
N ILE A 51 -1.52 10.43 2.38
CA ILE A 51 -2.73 10.50 3.21
C ILE A 51 -3.99 10.57 2.32
N ALA A 52 -3.96 11.40 1.28
CA ALA A 52 -5.07 11.51 0.34
C ALA A 52 -5.37 10.18 -0.38
N SER A 53 -4.34 9.47 -0.84
CA SER A 53 -4.48 8.18 -1.52
C SER A 53 -5.04 7.10 -0.59
N PHE A 54 -4.54 6.99 0.65
CA PHE A 54 -5.06 6.01 1.62
C PHE A 54 -6.50 6.31 2.04
N SER A 55 -6.85 7.59 2.17
CA SER A 55 -8.23 7.99 2.51
C SER A 55 -9.21 7.62 1.39
N TRP A 56 -8.83 7.86 0.14
CA TRP A 56 -9.61 7.44 -1.02
C TRP A 56 -9.76 5.91 -1.09
N ALA A 57 -8.67 5.16 -0.91
CA ALA A 57 -8.70 3.69 -0.92
C ALA A 57 -9.60 3.12 0.19
N SER A 58 -9.55 3.71 1.39
CA SER A 58 -10.41 3.31 2.51
C SER A 58 -11.89 3.58 2.19
N SER A 59 -12.17 4.77 1.69
CA SER A 59 -13.54 5.23 1.41
C SER A 59 -14.18 4.47 0.26
N SER A 60 -13.43 4.18 -0.79
CA SER A 60 -13.91 3.34 -1.89
C SER A 60 -14.14 1.90 -1.43
N SER A 61 -13.27 1.33 -0.58
CA SER A 61 -13.47 -0.04 -0.05
C SER A 61 -14.78 -0.18 0.73
N ILE A 62 -15.12 0.79 1.60
CA ILE A 62 -16.38 0.74 2.37
C ILE A 62 -17.61 1.00 1.49
N CYS A 63 -17.54 1.95 0.56
CA CYS A 63 -18.62 2.22 -0.38
C CYS A 63 -18.92 1.02 -1.28
N THR A 64 -17.87 0.35 -1.81
CA THR A 64 -18.02 -0.88 -2.60
C THR A 64 -18.64 -1.99 -1.75
N THR A 65 -18.23 -2.15 -0.49
CA THR A 65 -18.83 -3.14 0.42
C THR A 65 -20.33 -2.93 0.57
N ILE A 66 -20.75 -1.69 0.84
CA ILE A 66 -22.17 -1.35 1.00
C ILE A 66 -22.93 -1.61 -0.30
N GLY A 67 -22.35 -1.21 -1.44
CA GLY A 67 -22.94 -1.41 -2.76
C GLY A 67 -23.22 -2.88 -3.08
N LEU A 68 -22.35 -3.79 -2.66
CA LEU A 68 -22.53 -5.23 -2.90
C LEU A 68 -23.71 -5.85 -2.17
N PHE A 69 -24.01 -5.38 -0.95
CA PHE A 69 -25.13 -5.91 -0.17
C PHE A 69 -26.45 -5.23 -0.49
N THR A 70 -26.41 -4.00 -1.01
CA THR A 70 -27.60 -3.17 -1.25
C THR A 70 -27.95 -3.00 -2.73
N GLY A 71 -27.06 -3.40 -3.65
CA GLY A 71 -27.18 -3.14 -5.08
C GLY A 71 -26.92 -1.68 -5.46
N TRP A 72 -26.44 -0.86 -4.53
CA TRP A 72 -26.18 0.56 -4.74
C TRP A 72 -24.84 0.79 -5.47
N VAL A 73 -24.85 1.60 -6.52
CA VAL A 73 -23.63 2.00 -7.23
C VAL A 73 -23.13 3.32 -6.62
N PRO A 74 -21.95 3.32 -5.97
CA PRO A 74 -21.45 4.52 -5.30
C PRO A 74 -21.02 5.58 -6.33
N ALA A 75 -21.57 6.78 -6.19
CA ALA A 75 -21.16 7.92 -7.01
C ALA A 75 -19.85 8.53 -6.48
N ASN A 76 -18.95 8.95 -7.37
CA ASN A 76 -17.69 9.63 -7.04
C ASN A 76 -17.80 10.76 -5.99
N PRO A 77 -18.81 11.67 -6.01
CA PRO A 77 -18.92 12.71 -4.97
C PRO A 77 -19.17 12.15 -3.56
N ILE A 78 -19.83 10.99 -3.45
CA ILE A 78 -20.12 10.37 -2.16
C ILE A 78 -18.85 9.72 -1.61
N ILE A 79 -18.08 9.04 -2.46
CA ILE A 79 -16.77 8.48 -2.07
C ILE A 79 -15.84 9.60 -1.59
N PHE A 80 -15.85 10.75 -2.28
CA PHE A 80 -15.05 11.92 -1.88
C PHE A 80 -15.49 12.49 -0.52
N ALA A 81 -16.79 12.58 -0.25
CA ALA A 81 -17.28 13.03 1.06
C ALA A 81 -16.85 12.09 2.19
N VAL A 82 -16.94 10.76 1.99
CA VAL A 82 -16.48 9.76 2.96
C VAL A 82 -14.96 9.85 3.17
N ALA A 83 -14.19 10.16 2.12
CA ALA A 83 -12.74 10.38 2.22
C ALA A 83 -12.40 11.60 3.08
N ILE A 84 -13.13 12.71 2.94
CA ILE A 84 -12.93 13.88 3.81
C ILE A 84 -13.22 13.53 5.27
N VAL A 85 -14.31 12.81 5.54
CA VAL A 85 -14.66 12.38 6.91
C VAL A 85 -13.59 11.45 7.49
N THR A 86 -13.07 10.53 6.69
CA THR A 86 -11.99 9.61 7.10
C THR A 86 -10.70 10.38 7.43
N CYS A 87 -10.32 11.37 6.61
CA CYS A 87 -9.19 12.25 6.89
C CYS A 87 -9.39 13.06 8.18
N ALA A 88 -10.59 13.61 8.39
CA ALA A 88 -10.92 14.34 9.61
C ALA A 88 -10.82 13.44 10.85
N ALA A 89 -11.34 12.21 10.77
CA ALA A 89 -11.25 11.24 11.85
C ALA A 89 -9.79 10.91 12.21
N TRP A 90 -8.91 10.74 11.22
CA TRP A 90 -7.46 10.56 11.44
C TRP A 90 -6.83 11.77 12.12
N PHE A 91 -7.15 12.98 11.67
CA PHE A 91 -6.63 14.19 12.30
C PHE A 91 -7.05 14.32 13.77
N PHE A 92 -8.29 13.98 14.09
CA PHE A 92 -8.78 13.99 15.48
C PHE A 92 -8.12 12.89 16.33
N THR A 93 -7.93 11.69 15.79
CA THR A 93 -7.27 10.60 16.53
C THR A 93 -5.80 10.89 16.84
N VAL A 94 -5.08 11.56 15.94
CA VAL A 94 -3.70 12.02 16.18
C VAL A 94 -3.66 13.16 17.20
N SER A 95 -4.67 14.04 17.20
CA SER A 95 -4.74 15.18 18.13
C SER A 95 -5.03 14.76 19.58
N VAL A 96 -5.70 13.62 19.78
CA VAL A 96 -5.84 13.02 21.10
C VAL A 96 -4.53 12.31 21.40
N MET A 97 -3.72 12.87 22.32
CA MET A 97 -2.47 12.26 22.78
C MET A 97 -2.74 10.90 23.42
N MET A 98 -2.82 9.85 22.60
CA MET A 98 -2.96 8.47 23.06
C MET A 98 -1.66 8.05 23.75
N ASP A 99 -1.77 7.34 24.88
CA ASP A 99 -0.61 6.77 25.57
C ASP A 99 0.21 5.92 24.59
N LYS A 100 1.53 6.10 24.58
CA LYS A 100 2.46 5.41 23.66
C LYS A 100 2.25 3.89 23.63
N ALA A 101 1.86 3.29 24.76
CA ALA A 101 1.55 1.85 24.85
C ALA A 101 0.32 1.43 24.02
N SER A 102 -0.72 2.27 23.98
CA SER A 102 -1.93 1.99 23.20
C SER A 102 -1.69 2.08 21.70
N LEU A 103 -0.85 3.03 21.25
CA LEU A 103 -0.45 3.16 19.85
C LEU A 103 0.35 1.95 19.35
N VAL A 104 1.31 1.48 20.16
CA VAL A 104 2.10 0.28 19.83
C VAL A 104 1.21 -0.97 19.76
N PHE A 105 0.27 -1.13 20.71
CA PHE A 105 -0.66 -2.25 20.68
C PHE A 105 -1.55 -2.22 19.42
N ILE A 106 -2.11 -1.05 19.09
CA ILE A 106 -2.94 -0.88 17.89
C ILE A 106 -2.15 -1.15 16.61
N ALA A 107 -0.90 -0.67 16.53
CA ALA A 107 -0.02 -0.93 15.39
C ALA A 107 0.24 -2.44 15.22
N LEU A 108 0.62 -3.14 16.30
CA LEU A 108 0.89 -4.58 16.27
C LEU A 108 -0.34 -5.41 15.88
N VAL A 109 -1.51 -5.07 16.42
CA VAL A 109 -2.77 -5.74 16.07
C VAL A 109 -3.08 -5.54 14.58
N THR A 110 -2.92 -4.31 14.07
CA THR A 110 -3.18 -3.98 12.66
C THR A 110 -2.22 -4.72 11.73
N GLU A 111 -0.92 -4.72 12.03
CA GLU A 111 0.07 -5.46 11.24
C GLU A 111 -0.21 -6.96 11.23
N THR A 112 -0.60 -7.53 12.39
CA THR A 112 -0.98 -8.95 12.49
C THR A 112 -2.22 -9.24 11.65
N LEU A 113 -3.23 -8.37 11.66
CA LEU A 113 -4.43 -8.52 10.84
C LEU A 113 -4.12 -8.41 9.34
N VAL A 114 -3.21 -7.52 8.94
CA VAL A 114 -2.73 -7.44 7.55
C VAL A 114 -2.02 -8.73 7.15
N LEU A 115 -1.11 -9.24 7.98
CA LEU A 115 -0.40 -10.48 7.71
C LEU A 115 -1.36 -11.68 7.59
N VAL A 116 -2.30 -11.82 8.53
CA VAL A 116 -3.30 -12.91 8.50
C VAL A 116 -4.21 -12.79 7.29
N SER A 117 -4.76 -11.62 6.99
CA SER A 117 -5.61 -11.42 5.82
C SER A 117 -4.87 -11.67 4.51
N SER A 118 -3.60 -11.25 4.42
CA SER A 118 -2.74 -11.51 3.27
C SER A 118 -2.44 -13.01 3.09
N ALA A 119 -2.13 -13.73 4.17
CA ALA A 119 -1.92 -15.18 4.15
C ALA A 119 -3.21 -15.94 3.76
N CYS A 120 -4.36 -15.52 4.29
CA CYS A 120 -5.66 -16.04 3.92
C CYS A 120 -5.96 -15.83 2.43
N PHE A 121 -5.54 -14.72 1.82
CA PHE A 121 -5.72 -14.50 0.39
C PHE A 121 -4.81 -15.40 -0.44
N VAL A 122 -3.51 -15.45 -0.10
CA VAL A 122 -2.49 -16.26 -0.79
C VAL A 122 -2.85 -17.75 -0.81
N ILE A 123 -3.38 -18.28 0.30
CA ILE A 123 -3.79 -19.69 0.41
C ILE A 123 -5.24 -19.88 -0.07
N GLY A 124 -6.10 -18.92 0.24
CA GLY A 124 -7.53 -19.02 0.02
C GLY A 124 -7.89 -19.02 -1.45
N LEU A 125 -7.23 -18.22 -2.29
CA LEU A 125 -7.55 -18.10 -3.71
C LEU A 125 -7.24 -19.39 -4.50
N PRO A 126 -6.04 -19.99 -4.42
CA PRO A 126 -5.74 -21.23 -5.16
C PRO A 126 -6.57 -22.43 -4.66
N VAL A 127 -6.80 -22.51 -3.34
CA VAL A 127 -7.64 -23.58 -2.76
C VAL A 127 -9.09 -23.44 -3.23
N ALA A 128 -9.62 -22.23 -3.34
CA ALA A 128 -10.97 -22.00 -3.87
C ALA A 128 -11.10 -22.51 -5.30
N GLN A 129 -10.15 -22.11 -6.15
CA GLN A 129 -10.14 -22.46 -7.57
C GLN A 129 -10.04 -23.98 -7.77
N ARG A 130 -9.17 -24.65 -6.99
CA ARG A 130 -9.07 -26.11 -6.98
C ARG A 130 -10.37 -26.79 -6.53
N THR A 131 -11.03 -26.25 -5.51
CA THR A 131 -12.27 -26.84 -4.96
C THR A 131 -13.45 -26.70 -5.93
N GLN A 132 -13.46 -25.64 -6.74
CA GLN A 132 -14.46 -25.41 -7.77
C GLN A 132 -14.17 -26.14 -9.10
N GLY A 133 -13.04 -26.85 -9.20
CA GLY A 133 -12.66 -27.58 -10.43
C GLY A 133 -12.26 -26.67 -11.59
N ILE A 134 -11.97 -25.40 -11.32
CA ILE A 134 -11.60 -24.41 -12.33
C ILE A 134 -10.10 -24.61 -12.66
N PRO A 135 -9.71 -24.78 -13.94
CA PRO A 135 -8.31 -24.94 -14.30
C PRO A 135 -7.49 -23.70 -13.96
N PHE A 136 -6.18 -23.86 -13.74
CA PHE A 136 -5.26 -22.74 -13.62
C PHE A 136 -4.77 -22.30 -15.00
N THR A 137 -4.48 -21.01 -15.16
CA THR A 137 -3.92 -20.47 -16.41
C THR A 137 -2.53 -21.05 -16.68
N SER A 138 -2.22 -21.32 -17.94
CA SER A 138 -0.94 -21.92 -18.32
C SER A 138 0.24 -20.98 -18.06
N VAL A 139 1.40 -21.54 -17.70
CA VAL A 139 2.64 -20.76 -17.47
C VAL A 139 3.05 -19.97 -18.71
N ALA A 140 2.82 -20.53 -19.91
CA ALA A 140 3.14 -19.88 -21.18
C ALA A 140 2.29 -18.62 -21.40
N THR A 141 1.00 -18.67 -21.05
CA THR A 141 0.10 -17.52 -21.12
C THR A 141 0.45 -16.48 -20.08
N VAL A 142 0.73 -16.88 -18.83
CA VAL A 142 1.04 -15.95 -17.72
C VAL A 142 2.31 -15.13 -17.95
N PHE A 143 3.36 -15.74 -18.51
CA PHE A 143 4.65 -15.06 -18.73
C PHE A 143 4.90 -14.65 -20.19
N GLY A 144 4.10 -15.15 -21.14
CA GLY A 144 4.30 -14.94 -22.58
C GLY A 144 3.31 -13.99 -23.22
N ASP A 145 2.06 -13.92 -22.74
CA ASP A 145 1.04 -13.08 -23.35
C ASP A 145 0.93 -11.71 -22.68
N TYR A 146 0.80 -10.67 -23.52
CA TYR A 146 0.58 -9.29 -23.09
C TYR A 146 -0.66 -8.73 -23.76
N THR A 147 -1.68 -8.45 -22.96
CA THR A 147 -2.92 -7.78 -23.39
C THR A 147 -2.97 -6.37 -22.80
N ASN A 148 -3.35 -5.40 -23.64
CA ASN A 148 -3.49 -4.01 -23.23
C ASN A 148 -4.93 -3.59 -23.41
N TYR A 149 -5.59 -3.23 -22.31
CA TYR A 149 -6.97 -2.73 -22.28
C TYR A 149 -7.04 -1.20 -22.14
N SER A 150 -5.90 -0.52 -22.18
CA SER A 150 -5.84 0.94 -22.17
C SER A 150 -5.84 1.51 -23.58
N ASP A 151 -6.40 2.70 -23.75
CA ASP A 151 -6.36 3.46 -25.01
C ASP A 151 -4.95 3.96 -25.37
N TRP A 152 -3.97 3.72 -24.49
CA TRP A 152 -2.61 4.21 -24.61
C TRP A 152 -1.72 3.16 -25.30
N GLY A 153 -0.74 3.64 -26.07
CA GLY A 153 0.24 2.76 -26.72
C GLY A 153 1.14 2.03 -25.71
N LYS A 154 1.72 0.89 -26.12
CA LYS A 154 2.58 0.03 -25.26
C LYS A 154 3.70 0.79 -24.54
N LEU A 155 4.24 1.83 -25.16
CA LEU A 155 5.31 2.68 -24.61
C LEU A 155 4.88 3.43 -23.34
N VAL A 156 3.58 3.69 -23.17
CA VAL A 156 3.03 4.40 -22.01
C VAL A 156 2.47 3.41 -21.00
N THR A 157 1.76 2.38 -21.46
CA THR A 157 1.11 1.40 -20.58
C THR A 157 2.09 0.63 -19.72
N VAL A 158 3.23 0.20 -20.29
CA VAL A 158 4.22 -0.62 -19.54
C VAL A 158 4.88 0.18 -18.40
N PRO A 159 5.40 1.41 -18.60
CA PRO A 159 5.88 2.22 -17.48
C PRO A 159 4.78 2.50 -16.43
N PHE A 160 3.53 2.67 -16.86
CA PHE A 160 2.43 2.97 -15.96
C PHE A 160 2.12 1.81 -15.00
N THR A 161 2.21 0.56 -15.44
CA THR A 161 2.04 -0.60 -14.54
C THR A 161 3.11 -0.64 -13.45
N PHE A 162 4.36 -0.31 -13.78
CA PHE A 162 5.45 -0.25 -12.80
C PHE A 162 5.33 0.94 -11.84
N PHE A 163 4.71 2.05 -12.27
CA PHE A 163 4.45 3.20 -11.40
C PHE A 163 3.52 2.80 -10.24
N CYS A 164 2.43 2.10 -10.53
CA CYS A 164 1.53 1.56 -9.50
C CYS A 164 2.27 0.62 -8.54
N THR A 165 3.12 -0.27 -9.04
CA THR A 165 3.94 -1.15 -8.18
C THR A 165 4.91 -0.36 -7.31
N THR A 166 5.53 0.68 -7.86
CA THR A 166 6.48 1.54 -7.14
C THR A 166 5.78 2.25 -5.98
N TRP A 167 4.56 2.75 -6.21
CA TRP A 167 3.74 3.40 -5.17
C TRP A 167 3.53 2.50 -3.96
N VAL A 168 3.12 1.25 -4.18
CA VAL A 168 2.82 0.28 -3.12
C VAL A 168 4.04 -0.02 -2.24
N ILE A 169 5.25 0.09 -2.77
CA ILE A 169 6.49 -0.23 -2.06
C ILE A 169 7.05 0.99 -1.30
N THR A 170 6.59 2.22 -1.55
CA THR A 170 7.24 3.46 -1.03
C THR A 170 7.43 3.56 0.49
N GLY A 171 6.68 2.82 1.31
CA GLY A 171 6.71 2.92 2.77
C GLY A 171 7.94 2.33 3.49
N TRP A 172 8.95 1.83 2.77
CA TRP A 172 10.12 1.20 3.41
C TRP A 172 11.06 2.17 4.12
N ASN A 173 11.00 3.48 3.83
CA ASN A 173 11.90 4.48 4.41
C ASN A 173 11.40 5.06 5.74
N THR A 174 10.19 4.73 6.20
CA THR A 174 9.63 5.25 7.46
C THR A 174 10.56 5.09 8.69
N PRO A 175 11.31 3.99 8.88
CA PRO A 175 12.22 3.84 10.02
C PRO A 175 13.33 4.89 10.10
N SER A 176 13.59 5.61 9.00
CA SER A 176 14.60 6.67 8.97
C SER A 176 14.14 7.97 9.66
N ALA A 177 12.84 8.28 9.61
CA ALA A 177 12.28 9.45 10.29
C ALA A 177 12.38 9.29 11.82
N MET A 178 12.11 8.09 12.33
CA MET A 178 12.16 7.81 13.78
C MET A 178 13.57 7.42 14.28
N ALA A 179 14.62 7.73 13.54
CA ALA A 179 15.97 7.29 13.92
C ALA A 179 16.37 7.82 15.31
N GLU A 180 16.03 9.05 15.66
CA GLU A 180 16.42 9.65 16.96
C GLU A 180 15.69 9.05 18.17
N GLU A 181 14.53 8.42 17.96
CA GLU A 181 13.71 7.84 19.04
C GLU A 181 14.15 6.41 19.42
N ASN A 182 15.10 5.84 18.66
CA ASN A 182 15.56 4.47 18.83
C ASN A 182 16.90 4.41 19.58
N HIS A 183 16.94 3.64 20.67
CA HIS A 183 18.15 3.43 21.49
C HIS A 183 19.35 2.84 20.71
N ASN A 184 19.13 2.24 19.52
CA ASN A 184 20.21 1.74 18.65
C ASN A 184 19.94 1.99 17.15
N ALA A 185 19.63 3.24 16.82
CA ALA A 185 19.23 3.67 15.48
C ALA A 185 20.20 3.27 14.35
N ARG A 186 21.52 3.29 14.61
CA ARG A 186 22.56 2.98 13.61
C ARG A 186 22.52 1.55 13.08
N ILE A 187 21.90 0.63 13.82
CA ILE A 187 21.77 -0.78 13.46
C ILE A 187 20.30 -1.14 13.22
N ALA A 188 19.39 -0.67 14.07
CA ALA A 188 17.97 -1.02 14.00
C ALA A 188 17.29 -0.43 12.75
N ALA A 189 17.47 0.87 12.46
CA ALA A 189 16.86 1.53 11.32
C ALA A 189 17.29 0.92 9.96
N PRO A 190 18.60 0.71 9.67
CA PRO A 190 19.01 0.12 8.39
C PRO A 190 18.56 -1.33 8.22
N ARG A 191 18.56 -2.14 9.29
CA ARG A 191 18.05 -3.53 9.23
C ARG A 191 16.54 -3.54 8.94
N SER A 192 15.79 -2.64 9.58
CA SER A 192 14.35 -2.49 9.33
C SER A 192 14.08 -2.06 7.89
N ILE A 193 14.79 -1.07 7.36
CA ILE A 193 14.65 -0.62 5.97
C ILE A 193 14.86 -1.75 4.96
N ILE A 194 15.94 -2.53 5.12
CA ILE A 194 16.26 -3.63 4.20
C ILE A 194 15.21 -4.75 4.32
N ASN A 195 14.85 -5.16 5.53
CA ASN A 195 13.87 -6.22 5.75
C ASN A 195 12.50 -5.83 5.20
N THR A 196 12.03 -4.62 5.50
CA THR A 196 10.72 -4.12 5.04
C THR A 196 10.67 -3.97 3.52
N TYR A 197 11.77 -3.57 2.87
CA TYR A 197 11.84 -3.56 1.42
C TYR A 197 11.77 -4.98 0.82
N CYS A 198 12.59 -5.91 1.32
CA CYS A 198 12.62 -7.29 0.82
C CYS A 198 11.28 -8.01 1.03
N LEU A 199 10.64 -7.83 2.19
CA LEU A 199 9.33 -8.42 2.48
C LEU A 199 8.25 -7.86 1.57
N GLN A 200 8.19 -6.54 1.38
CA GLN A 200 7.20 -5.92 0.47
C GLN A 200 7.41 -6.36 -0.99
N ALA A 201 8.66 -6.39 -1.47
CA ALA A 201 8.96 -6.83 -2.83
C ALA A 201 8.63 -8.32 -3.03
N GLY A 202 8.99 -9.17 -2.06
CA GLY A 202 8.73 -10.62 -2.12
C GLY A 202 7.24 -10.96 -2.03
N MET A 203 6.51 -10.39 -1.07
CA MET A 203 5.06 -10.56 -0.97
C MET A 203 4.36 -9.99 -2.20
N GLY A 204 4.70 -8.77 -2.65
CA GLY A 204 4.09 -8.18 -3.85
C GLY A 204 4.25 -9.06 -5.08
N MET A 205 5.44 -9.62 -5.32
CA MET A 205 5.69 -10.55 -6.41
C MET A 205 4.84 -11.83 -6.27
N LEU A 206 4.74 -12.39 -5.06
CA LEU A 206 3.90 -13.56 -4.79
C LEU A 206 2.41 -13.28 -5.08
N PHE A 207 1.90 -12.13 -4.64
CA PHE A 207 0.52 -11.71 -4.90
C PHE A 207 0.24 -11.53 -6.39
N CYS A 208 1.10 -10.82 -7.12
CA CYS A 208 0.94 -10.60 -8.56
C CYS A 208 0.98 -11.91 -9.36
N THR A 209 1.90 -12.82 -9.03
CA THR A 209 2.00 -14.12 -9.70
C THR A 209 0.78 -14.99 -9.42
N LEU A 210 0.32 -15.08 -8.16
CA LEU A 210 -0.89 -15.83 -7.81
C LEU A 210 -2.12 -15.30 -8.54
N LEU A 211 -2.32 -13.98 -8.57
CA LEU A 211 -3.41 -13.38 -9.32
C LEU A 211 -3.34 -13.72 -10.81
N ALA A 212 -2.15 -13.65 -11.42
CA ALA A 212 -1.99 -13.99 -12.82
C ALA A 212 -2.36 -15.46 -13.14
N PHE A 213 -2.08 -16.39 -12.23
CA PHE A 213 -2.51 -17.80 -12.38
C PHE A 213 -4.00 -18.04 -12.12
N CYS A 214 -4.64 -17.18 -11.34
CA CYS A 214 -6.05 -17.32 -10.97
C CYS A 214 -7.01 -16.57 -11.91
N ILE A 215 -6.51 -15.62 -12.72
CA ILE A 215 -7.32 -14.91 -13.72
C ILE A 215 -7.41 -15.76 -15.00
N LEU A 216 -8.63 -16.21 -15.32
CA LEU A 216 -8.93 -16.96 -16.55
C LEU A 216 -9.27 -16.07 -17.74
N GLU A 217 -10.09 -15.04 -17.52
CA GLU A 217 -10.51 -14.09 -18.55
C GLU A 217 -10.22 -12.66 -18.10
N ILE A 218 -9.19 -12.05 -18.69
CA ILE A 218 -8.79 -10.68 -18.35
C ILE A 218 -9.86 -9.68 -18.81
N GLU A 219 -10.60 -9.97 -19.88
CA GLU A 219 -11.70 -9.12 -20.37
C GLU A 219 -12.84 -8.95 -19.36
N ALA A 220 -13.29 -10.06 -18.76
CA ALA A 220 -14.34 -10.02 -17.75
C ALA A 220 -13.92 -9.17 -16.53
N VAL A 221 -12.65 -9.30 -16.13
CA VAL A 221 -12.05 -8.54 -15.03
C VAL A 221 -11.87 -7.05 -15.38
N ALA A 222 -11.49 -6.73 -16.63
CA ALA A 222 -11.30 -5.36 -17.09
C ALA A 222 -12.62 -4.60 -17.27
N SER A 223 -13.71 -5.31 -17.61
CA SER A 223 -15.04 -4.74 -17.78
C SER A 223 -15.81 -4.54 -16.47
N ASP A 224 -15.23 -4.93 -15.34
CA ASP A 224 -15.88 -4.89 -14.04
C ASP A 224 -16.12 -3.45 -13.56
N SER A 225 -17.37 -3.13 -13.27
CA SER A 225 -17.83 -1.80 -12.84
C SER A 225 -17.36 -1.44 -11.43
N THR A 226 -16.91 -2.41 -10.63
CA THR A 226 -16.42 -2.14 -9.27
C THR A 226 -14.99 -1.59 -9.24
N GLY A 227 -14.22 -1.74 -10.34
CA GLY A 227 -12.83 -1.30 -10.42
C GLY A 227 -11.84 -2.11 -9.57
N TYR A 228 -12.30 -3.17 -8.91
CA TYR A 228 -11.48 -4.04 -8.04
C TYR A 228 -11.34 -5.44 -8.65
N ALA A 229 -10.42 -5.57 -9.61
CA ALA A 229 -10.14 -6.82 -10.31
C ALA A 229 -9.94 -8.05 -9.38
N ALA A 230 -9.13 -7.90 -8.33
CA ALA A 230 -8.86 -8.98 -7.37
C ALA A 230 -10.09 -9.35 -6.52
N PHE A 231 -11.01 -8.41 -6.34
CA PHE A 231 -12.19 -8.57 -5.50
C PHE A 231 -13.31 -9.30 -6.24
N THR A 232 -13.48 -9.02 -7.51
CA THR A 232 -14.43 -9.72 -8.38
C THR A 232 -14.07 -11.19 -8.51
N LEU A 233 -12.78 -11.53 -8.61
CA LEU A 233 -12.30 -12.92 -8.51
C LEU A 233 -12.69 -13.58 -7.17
N LEU A 234 -12.56 -12.86 -6.04
CA LEU A 234 -12.97 -13.39 -4.74
C LEU A 234 -14.49 -13.65 -4.68
N ILE A 235 -15.31 -12.79 -5.29
CA ILE A 235 -16.75 -13.02 -5.39
C ILE A 235 -17.04 -14.26 -6.23
N TYR A 236 -16.42 -14.37 -7.41
CA TYR A 236 -16.61 -15.53 -8.29
C TYR A 236 -16.18 -16.85 -7.63
N HIS A 237 -15.07 -16.84 -6.86
CA HIS A 237 -14.50 -18.06 -6.28
C HIS A 237 -15.00 -18.44 -4.89
N ARG A 238 -15.44 -17.48 -4.07
CA ARG A 238 -15.82 -17.74 -2.66
C ARG A 238 -17.22 -17.22 -2.30
N GLY A 239 -17.87 -16.52 -3.22
CA GLY A 239 -19.22 -15.97 -3.04
C GLY A 239 -19.23 -14.65 -2.28
N LEU A 240 -20.37 -13.96 -2.38
CA LEU A 240 -20.60 -12.60 -1.88
C LEU A 240 -20.31 -12.42 -0.39
N LYS A 241 -20.62 -13.43 0.44
CA LYS A 241 -20.46 -13.36 1.90
C LYS A 241 -18.99 -13.33 2.34
N PHE A 242 -18.13 -14.09 1.66
CA PHE A 242 -16.70 -14.15 1.99
C PHE A 242 -15.98 -12.90 1.47
N ALA A 243 -16.29 -12.48 0.24
CA ALA A 243 -15.76 -11.25 -0.33
C ALA A 243 -16.20 -10.02 0.49
N GLY A 244 -17.49 -9.93 0.87
CA GLY A 244 -18.01 -8.85 1.69
C GLY A 244 -17.45 -8.79 3.12
N ALA A 245 -16.82 -9.86 3.62
CA ALA A 245 -16.09 -9.85 4.89
C ALA A 245 -14.63 -9.34 4.75
N PHE A 246 -14.05 -9.41 3.55
CA PHE A 246 -12.66 -9.04 3.30
C PHE A 246 -12.45 -7.54 3.15
N LEU A 247 -13.35 -6.82 2.46
CA LEU A 247 -13.26 -5.37 2.28
C LEU A 247 -13.38 -4.56 3.59
N PRO A 248 -14.24 -4.92 4.57
CA PRO A 248 -14.22 -4.30 5.89
C PRO A 248 -12.90 -4.48 6.63
N ILE A 249 -12.24 -5.64 6.47
CA ILE A 249 -10.92 -5.89 7.06
C ILE A 249 -9.87 -4.99 6.38
N ILE A 250 -9.92 -4.83 5.06
CA ILE A 250 -9.07 -3.87 4.35
C ILE A 250 -9.32 -2.45 4.84
N PHE A 251 -10.59 -2.04 4.96
CA PHE A 251 -10.97 -0.72 5.47
C PHE A 251 -10.44 -0.48 6.89
N LEU A 252 -10.58 -1.45 7.79
CA LEU A 252 -10.03 -1.37 9.15
C LEU A 252 -8.51 -1.26 9.13
N ASN A 253 -7.85 -2.05 8.28
CA ASN A 253 -6.39 -2.03 8.15
C ASN A 253 -5.88 -0.68 7.62
N THR A 254 -6.52 -0.10 6.61
CA THR A 254 -6.12 1.21 6.06
C THR A 254 -6.52 2.36 6.99
N SER A 255 -7.64 2.25 7.68
CA SER A 255 -8.12 3.27 8.64
C SER A 255 -7.28 3.33 9.91
N ILE A 256 -6.81 2.19 10.41
CA ILE A 256 -5.99 2.17 11.62
C ILE A 256 -4.51 2.39 11.29
N GLY A 257 -4.03 1.83 10.16
CA GLY A 257 -2.67 2.03 9.67
C GLY A 257 -2.38 3.47 9.20
N GLY A 258 -3.39 4.17 8.65
CA GLY A 258 -3.27 5.57 8.27
C GLY A 258 -3.04 6.52 9.45
N ALA A 259 -3.71 6.26 10.59
CA ALA A 259 -3.52 7.00 11.83
C ALA A 259 -2.13 6.74 12.45
N GLY A 260 -1.64 5.50 12.42
CA GLY A 260 -0.32 5.14 12.94
C GLY A 260 0.85 5.85 12.23
N ARG A 261 0.75 6.06 10.91
CA ARG A 261 1.76 6.76 10.10
C ARG A 261 1.80 8.28 10.27
N SER A 262 0.79 8.87 10.90
CA SER A 262 0.77 10.30 11.21
C SER A 262 1.33 10.62 12.60
N CYS A 263 1.43 9.60 13.47
CA CYS A 263 2.06 9.68 14.80
C CYS A 263 3.49 9.12 14.84
N SER A 264 4.05 8.72 13.69
CA SER A 264 5.43 8.22 13.58
C SER A 264 6.32 9.14 12.77
#